data_AF-A0A8T6G156-F1
#
_entry.id   AF-A0A8T6G156-F1
#
_cell.length_a   1.000
_cell.length_b   1.000
_cell.length_c   1.000
_cell.angle_alpha   90.00
_cell.angle_beta   90.00
_cell.angle_gamma   90.00
#
_symmetry.space_group_name_H-M   'P 1'
#
loop_
_entity.id
_entity.type
_entity.pdbx_description
1 polymer ?
#
loop_
_entity_poly.entity_id
_entity_poly.type
_entity_poly.pdbx_seq_one_letter_code
_entity_poly.pdbx_strand_id
1 'polypeptide(L)'
;EEELGKPVGGDLREGTVTLPSIVFLRQNPAHPAVTALLKQEAADEDTVWKAVEAIRQSDALEIAYAKAREFGEQARAALAALPSGDSRNSLDMLIDYVVERRQ
;
A
#
# COMPACT_ATOMS: atom_id res chain seq x y z
N GLU A 1 0.27 7.84 -18.45
CA GLU A 1 -1.11 8.22 -18.11
C GLU A 1 -1.80 7.04 -17.46
N GLU A 2 -2.58 7.34 -16.42
CA GLU A 2 -3.78 6.63 -15.94
C GLU A 2 -3.85 5.11 -16.06
N GLU A 3 -3.43 4.34 -15.04
CA GLU A 3 -3.92 2.95 -14.89
C GLU A 3 -4.10 2.57 -13.42
N LEU A 4 -4.83 3.41 -12.67
CA LEU A 4 -5.73 3.11 -11.54
C LEU A 4 -6.02 4.40 -10.74
N GLY A 5 -6.89 5.24 -11.30
CA GLY A 5 -7.88 6.04 -10.56
C GLY A 5 -7.47 7.27 -9.75
N LYS A 6 -6.23 7.41 -9.25
CA LYS A 6 -5.84 8.62 -8.48
C LYS A 6 -4.38 9.03 -8.72
N PRO A 7 -4.06 10.34 -8.68
CA PRO A 7 -2.69 10.82 -8.69
C PRO A 7 -1.90 10.26 -7.50
N VAL A 8 -0.59 10.07 -7.66
CA VAL A 8 0.31 9.69 -6.55
C VAL A 8 0.11 10.65 -5.39
N GLY A 9 0.02 10.11 -4.16
CA GLY A 9 -0.26 10.90 -2.97
C GLY A 9 -1.73 11.31 -2.81
N GLY A 10 -2.64 10.80 -3.66
CA GLY A 10 -4.08 11.08 -3.56
C GLY A 10 -4.66 10.75 -2.18
N ASP A 11 -4.32 9.60 -1.62
CA ASP A 11 -4.78 9.22 -0.26
C ASP A 11 -4.25 10.17 0.81
N LEU A 12 -2.98 10.59 0.71
CA LEU A 12 -2.40 11.58 1.62
C LEU A 12 -3.09 12.94 1.48
N ARG A 13 -3.40 13.38 0.25
CA ARG A 13 -4.13 14.63 -0.03
C ARG A 13 -5.54 14.61 0.56
N GLU A 14 -6.18 13.44 0.57
CA GLU A 14 -7.51 13.26 1.16
C GLU A 14 -7.46 13.07 2.69
N GLY A 15 -6.27 12.94 3.29
CA GLY A 15 -6.10 12.62 4.71
C GLY A 15 -6.38 11.14 5.05
N THR A 16 -6.46 10.28 4.03
CA THR A 16 -6.68 8.85 4.20
C THR A 16 -5.43 8.18 4.75
N VAL A 17 -5.57 7.57 5.92
CA VAL A 17 -4.50 6.83 6.59
C VAL A 17 -4.39 5.44 5.97
N THR A 18 -3.30 5.18 5.25
CA THR A 18 -2.99 3.87 4.64
C THR A 18 -1.81 3.20 5.33
N LEU A 19 -1.63 1.89 5.11
CA LEU A 19 -0.59 1.11 5.78
C LEU A 19 0.82 1.70 5.63
N PRO A 20 1.29 2.15 4.45
CA PRO A 20 2.60 2.81 4.33
C PRO A 20 2.73 4.04 5.25
N SER A 21 1.71 4.89 5.34
CA SER A 21 1.72 6.08 6.20
C SER A 21 1.75 5.72 7.69
N ILE A 22 1.05 4.66 8.10
CA ILE A 22 1.07 4.16 9.48
C ILE A 22 2.46 3.65 9.84
N VAL A 23 3.04 2.80 8.99
CA VAL A 23 4.38 2.24 9.23
C VAL A 23 5.41 3.36 9.32
N PHE A 24 5.39 4.28 8.38
CA PHE A 24 6.28 5.44 8.36
C PHE A 24 6.18 6.28 9.64
N LEU A 25 4.97 6.63 10.08
CA LEU A 25 4.77 7.43 11.30
C LEU A 25 5.10 6.69 12.59
N ARG A 26 5.07 5.35 12.62
CA ARG A 26 5.55 4.61 13.80
C ARG A 26 7.05 4.79 14.03
N GLN A 27 7.82 4.97 12.96
CA GLN A 27 9.25 5.23 13.02
C GLN A 27 9.56 6.73 13.08
N ASN A 28 8.71 7.56 12.46
CA ASN A 28 8.86 9.00 12.31
C ASN A 28 7.63 9.77 12.86
N PRO A 29 7.33 9.69 14.17
CA PRO A 29 6.05 10.10 14.73
C PRO A 29 5.70 11.58 14.59
N ALA A 30 6.69 12.43 14.36
CA ALA A 30 6.53 13.88 14.23
C ALA A 30 6.91 14.42 12.85
N HIS A 31 6.94 13.58 11.81
CA HIS A 31 7.31 14.04 10.48
C HIS A 31 6.31 15.09 9.94
N PRO A 32 6.73 16.35 9.75
CA PRO A 32 5.81 17.48 9.63
C PRO A 32 4.88 17.36 8.42
N ALA A 33 5.40 16.96 7.26
CA ALA A 33 4.60 16.87 6.04
C ALA A 33 3.53 15.78 6.11
N VAL A 34 3.87 14.60 6.67
CA VAL A 34 2.93 13.46 6.74
C VAL A 34 1.87 13.73 7.80
N THR A 35 2.27 14.26 8.96
CA THR A 35 1.32 14.63 10.03
C THR A 35 0.36 15.72 9.58
N ALA A 36 0.84 16.77 8.90
CA ALA A 36 -0.01 17.86 8.43
C ALA A 36 -1.06 17.38 7.42
N LEU A 37 -0.68 16.51 6.47
CA LEU A 37 -1.62 15.95 5.49
C LEU A 37 -2.68 15.05 6.15
N LEU A 38 -2.29 14.14 7.05
CA LEU A 38 -3.23 13.23 7.71
C LEU A 38 -4.17 13.93 8.69
N LYS A 39 -3.75 15.07 9.27
CA LYS A 39 -4.63 15.92 10.08
C LYS A 39 -5.45 16.91 9.24
N GLN A 40 -5.28 16.90 7.92
CA GLN A 40 -5.89 17.85 6.99
C GLN A 40 -5.55 19.33 7.35
N GLU A 41 -4.38 19.55 7.94
CA GLU A 41 -3.83 20.88 8.24
C GLU A 41 -3.07 21.48 7.04
N ALA A 42 -2.77 20.66 6.02
CA ALA A 42 -2.16 21.06 4.75
C ALA A 42 -2.73 20.24 3.59
N ALA A 43 -2.68 20.79 2.38
CA ALA A 43 -3.08 20.10 1.14
C ALA A 43 -2.35 20.60 -0.11
N ASP A 44 -1.30 21.42 0.06
CA ASP A 44 -0.51 21.95 -1.05
C ASP A 44 0.42 20.89 -1.66
N GLU A 45 0.75 21.05 -2.94
CA GLU A 45 1.55 20.08 -3.69
C GLU A 45 2.97 19.90 -3.16
N ASP A 46 3.57 20.93 -2.55
CA ASP A 46 4.92 20.84 -1.97
C ASP A 46 4.91 19.95 -0.71
N THR A 47 3.91 20.11 0.16
CA THR A 47 3.72 19.22 1.32
C THR A 47 3.42 17.79 0.90
N VAL A 48 2.55 17.59 -0.11
CA VAL A 48 2.26 16.25 -0.67
C VAL A 48 3.52 15.60 -1.22
N TRP A 49 4.31 16.33 -2.01
CA TRP A 49 5.55 15.82 -2.58
C TRP A 49 6.56 15.42 -1.50
N LYS A 50 6.78 16.27 -0.48
CA LYS A 50 7.67 15.97 0.66
C LYS A 50 7.23 14.73 1.43
N ALA A 51 5.93 14.56 1.65
CA ALA A 51 5.39 13.39 2.34
C ALA A 51 5.57 12.11 1.51
N VAL A 52 5.29 12.17 0.20
CA VAL A 52 5.46 11.04 -0.72
C VAL A 52 6.92 10.62 -0.77
N GLU A 53 7.86 11.56 -0.94
CA GLU A 53 9.28 11.26 -1.00
C GLU A 53 9.82 10.71 0.33
N ALA A 54 9.40 11.27 1.47
CA ALA A 54 9.80 10.75 2.77
C ALA A 54 9.36 9.30 2.99
N ILE A 55 8.12 8.95 2.61
CA ILE A 55 7.62 7.57 2.70
C ILE A 55 8.37 6.66 1.72
N ARG A 56 8.62 7.11 0.48
CA ARG A 56 9.36 6.33 -0.53
C ARG A 56 10.81 6.04 -0.16
N GLN A 57 11.46 6.94 0.58
CA GLN A 57 12.85 6.77 1.03
C GLN A 57 12.96 5.95 2.33
N SER A 58 11.84 5.58 2.93
CA SER A 58 11.77 4.68 4.09
C SER A 58 11.51 3.23 3.67
N ASP A 59 11.59 2.30 4.63
CA ASP A 59 11.22 0.90 4.44
C ASP A 59 9.69 0.65 4.51
N ALA A 60 8.88 1.71 4.63
CA ALA A 60 7.45 1.58 4.85
C ALA A 60 6.70 0.93 3.68
N LEU A 61 7.18 1.14 2.43
CA LEU A 61 6.61 0.50 1.25
C LEU A 61 6.94 -0.99 1.24
N GLU A 62 8.20 -1.36 1.48
CA GLU A 62 8.64 -2.75 1.57
C GLU A 62 7.87 -3.51 2.64
N ILE A 63 7.65 -2.90 3.81
CA ILE A 63 6.86 -3.50 4.89
C ILE A 63 5.40 -3.69 4.46
N ALA A 64 4.80 -2.70 3.77
CA ALA A 64 3.43 -2.83 3.27
C ALA A 64 3.31 -3.95 2.21
N TYR A 65 4.28 -4.06 1.31
CA TYR A 65 4.34 -5.14 0.33
C TYR A 65 4.58 -6.51 0.98
N ALA A 66 5.42 -6.60 2.00
CA ALA A 66 5.61 -7.82 2.77
C ALA A 66 4.27 -8.26 3.41
N LYS A 67 3.47 -7.31 3.90
CA LYS A 67 2.14 -7.62 4.43
C LYS A 67 1.17 -8.10 3.35
N ALA A 68 1.21 -7.52 2.15
CA ALA A 68 0.43 -7.99 1.01
C ALA A 68 0.80 -9.44 0.63
N ARG A 69 2.10 -9.77 0.60
CA ARG A 69 2.60 -11.13 0.35
C ARG A 69 2.13 -12.12 1.43
N GLU A 70 2.16 -11.72 2.69
CA GLU A 70 1.65 -12.53 3.80
C GLU A 70 0.17 -12.89 3.60
N PHE A 71 -0.66 -11.93 3.17
CA PHE A 71 -2.06 -12.20 2.85
C PHE A 71 -2.22 -13.10 1.61
N GLY A 72 -1.34 -12.97 0.62
CA GLY A 72 -1.29 -13.89 -0.53
C GLY A 72 -1.05 -15.34 -0.10
N GLU A 73 -0.06 -15.58 0.77
CA GLU A 73 0.21 -16.91 1.32
C GLU A 73 -0.96 -17.46 2.14
N GLN A 74 -1.61 -16.61 2.94
CA GLN A 74 -2.82 -17.01 3.67
C GLN A 74 -3.97 -17.40 2.73
N ALA A 75 -4.16 -16.66 1.64
CA ALA A 75 -5.15 -16.99 0.62
C ALA A 75 -4.82 -18.33 -0.06
N ARG A 76 -3.55 -18.57 -0.39
CA ARG A 76 -3.08 -19.84 -0.99
C ARG A 76 -3.30 -21.02 -0.05
N ALA A 77 -3.01 -20.84 1.24
CA ALA A 77 -3.29 -21.85 2.26
C ALA A 77 -4.78 -22.16 2.36
N ALA A 78 -5.66 -21.15 2.26
CA ALA A 78 -7.10 -21.35 2.26
C ALA A 78 -7.60 -22.15 1.02
N LEU A 79 -6.99 -21.94 -0.15
CA LEU A 79 -7.32 -22.71 -1.36
C LEU A 79 -6.97 -24.21 -1.24
N ALA A 80 -6.09 -24.58 -0.31
CA ALA A 80 -5.69 -25.98 -0.11
C ALA A 80 -6.87 -26.90 0.23
N ALA A 81 -7.92 -26.36 0.85
CA ALA A 81 -9.15 -27.10 1.19
C ALA A 81 -10.06 -27.40 -0.01
N LEU A 82 -9.84 -26.75 -1.17
CA LEU A 82 -10.65 -26.96 -2.37
C LEU A 82 -10.08 -28.10 -3.24
N PRO A 83 -10.93 -28.84 -3.97
CA PRO A 83 -10.48 -29.82 -4.96
C PRO A 83 -9.50 -29.20 -5.97
N SER A 84 -8.51 -29.98 -6.39
CA SER A 84 -7.61 -29.59 -7.49
C SER A 84 -8.37 -29.48 -8.80
N GLY A 85 -8.08 -28.46 -9.60
CA GLY A 85 -8.68 -28.25 -10.92
C GLY A 85 -8.49 -26.81 -11.40
N ASP A 86 -8.99 -26.53 -12.61
CA ASP A 86 -8.77 -25.26 -13.31
C ASP A 86 -9.24 -24.04 -12.52
N SER A 87 -10.36 -24.14 -11.81
CA SER A 87 -10.86 -23.06 -10.95
C SER A 87 -9.91 -22.74 -9.80
N ARG A 88 -9.36 -23.75 -9.13
CA ARG A 88 -8.39 -23.56 -8.03
C ARG A 88 -7.10 -22.94 -8.58
N ASN A 89 -6.62 -23.43 -9.72
CA ASN A 89 -5.43 -22.89 -10.39
C ASN A 89 -5.64 -21.42 -10.82
N SER A 90 -6.85 -21.07 -11.27
CA SER A 90 -7.19 -19.70 -11.65
C SER A 90 -7.16 -18.74 -10.45
N LEU A 91 -7.67 -19.17 -9.30
CA LEU A 91 -7.61 -18.40 -8.06
C LEU A 91 -6.17 -18.26 -7.55
N ASP A 92 -5.37 -19.31 -7.69
CA ASP A 92 -3.95 -19.31 -7.35
C ASP A 92 -3.16 -18.27 -8.17
N MET A 93 -3.35 -18.26 -9.50
CA MET A 93 -2.77 -17.24 -10.38
C MET A 93 -3.29 -15.83 -10.07
N LEU A 94 -4.55 -15.69 -9.64
CA LEU A 94 -5.10 -14.39 -9.26
C LEU A 94 -4.42 -13.83 -8.02
N ILE A 95 -4.04 -14.67 -7.06
CA ILE A 95 -3.29 -14.24 -5.86
C ILE A 95 -1.97 -13.62 -6.29
N ASP A 96 -1.21 -14.32 -7.13
CA ASP A 96 0.07 -13.82 -7.65
C ASP A 96 -0.13 -12.52 -8.43
N TYR A 97 -1.12 -12.48 -9.32
CA TYR A 97 -1.44 -11.29 -10.08
C TYR A 97 -1.75 -10.08 -9.19
N VAL A 98 -2.48 -10.24 -8.08
CA VAL A 98 -2.88 -9.12 -7.20
C VAL A 98 -1.72 -8.67 -6.32
N VAL A 99 -0.91 -9.60 -5.81
CA VAL A 99 0.20 -9.29 -4.88
C VAL A 99 1.42 -8.74 -5.63
N GLU A 100 1.73 -9.29 -6.81
CA GLU A 100 2.89 -8.90 -7.61
C GLU A 100 2.58 -7.75 -8.58
N ARG A 101 1.34 -7.24 -8.59
CA ARG A 101 0.94 -6.19 -9.52
C ARG A 101 1.84 -4.96 -9.38
N ARG A 102 2.77 -4.82 -10.32
CA ARG A 102 3.65 -3.67 -10.57
C ARG A 102 4.31 -3.13 -9.28
N GLN A 103 5.36 -3.83 -8.85
CA GLN A 103 6.51 -3.15 -8.23
C GLN A 103 7.09 -2.11 -9.18
#